data_AF-A0A7C1Q365-F1
#
_entry.id   AF-A0A7C1Q365-F1
#
_cell.length_a   1.000
_cell.length_b   1.000
_cell.length_c   1.000
_cell.angle_alpha   90.00
_cell.angle_beta   90.00
_cell.angle_gamma   90.00
#
_symmetry.space_group_name_H-M   'P 1'
#
loop_
_entity.id
_entity.type
_entity.pdbx_description
1 polymer ?
#
loop_
_entity_poly.entity_id
_entity_poly.type
_entity_poly.pdbx_seq_one_letter_code
_entity_poly.pdbx_strand_id
1 'polypeptide(L)'
;MCVEKETYLLELSRYIHLNPVRAGIVQSPGKYPWSSYRYYIGKKQCPGWLSTEWLMAECGKRLKTRQRKYREYVESGVANQPRYPVEKIVGQAIL
;
A
#
# COMPACT_ATOMS: atom_id res chain seq x y z
N MET A 1 -6.46 -23.61 4.89
CA MET A 1 -6.09 -22.55 5.83
C MET A 1 -4.99 -21.70 5.18
N CYS A 2 -5.35 -20.87 4.19
CA CYS A 2 -4.48 -19.96 3.43
C CYS A 2 -5.21 -18.61 3.25
N VAL A 3 -5.64 -18.00 4.35
CA VAL A 3 -6.34 -16.70 4.33
C VAL A 3 -5.56 -15.67 5.17
N GLU A 4 -4.84 -16.14 6.19
CA GLU A 4 -4.04 -15.29 7.09
C GLU A 4 -2.83 -14.66 6.40
N LYS A 5 -2.14 -15.40 5.51
CA LYS A 5 -0.94 -14.91 4.82
C LYS A 5 -1.25 -13.83 3.81
N GLU A 6 -2.31 -14.02 3.03
CA GLU A 6 -2.80 -13.09 2.02
C GLU A 6 -3.31 -11.80 2.67
N THR A 7 -4.01 -11.93 3.80
CA THR A 7 -4.47 -10.79 4.59
C THR A 7 -3.28 -10.02 5.20
N TYR A 8 -2.30 -10.73 5.76
CA TYR A 8 -1.09 -10.11 6.32
C TYR A 8 -0.29 -9.32 5.27
N LEU A 9 -0.11 -9.87 4.06
CA LEU A 9 0.62 -9.21 3.00
C LEU A 9 -0.11 -7.96 2.48
N LEU A 10 -1.44 -8.01 2.40
CA LEU A 10 -2.25 -6.86 2.02
C LEU A 10 -2.14 -5.73 3.06
N GLU A 11 -2.18 -6.09 4.34
CA GLU A 11 -1.98 -5.19 5.48
C GLU A 11 -0.59 -4.55 5.50
N LEU A 12 0.46 -5.35 5.28
CA LEU A 12 1.83 -4.87 5.17
C LEU A 12 1.99 -3.90 4.00
N SER A 13 1.42 -4.23 2.85
CA SER A 13 1.47 -3.35 1.67
C SER A 13 0.78 -2.01 1.92
N ARG A 14 -0.37 -2.02 2.59
CA ARG A 14 -1.04 -0.80 3.06
C ARG A 14 -0.17 -0.01 4.01
N TYR A 15 0.48 -0.66 4.97
CA TYR A 15 1.41 -0.01 5.90
C TYR A 15 2.52 0.72 5.13
N ILE A 16 3.23 0.02 4.23
CA ILE A 16 4.33 0.58 3.43
C ILE A 16 3.87 1.80 2.64
N HIS A 17 2.74 1.72 1.94
CA HIS A 17 2.26 2.85 1.14
C HIS A 17 1.76 4.03 1.96
N LEU A 18 1.26 3.79 3.17
CA LEU A 18 0.84 4.85 4.09
C LEU A 18 1.99 5.44 4.91
N ASN A 19 3.16 4.81 4.98
CA ASN A 19 4.28 5.31 5.78
C ASN A 19 4.65 6.77 5.49
N PRO A 20 4.78 7.23 4.23
CA PRO A 20 5.06 8.62 3.94
C PRO A 20 3.97 9.59 4.43
N VAL A 21 2.72 9.14 4.49
CA VAL A 21 1.60 9.92 5.02
C VAL A 21 1.67 9.96 6.55
N ARG A 22 1.92 8.80 7.17
CA ARG A 22 2.04 8.66 8.63
C ARG A 22 3.24 9.41 9.21
N ALA A 23 4.33 9.50 8.45
CA ALA A 23 5.50 10.30 8.77
C ALA A 23 5.31 11.81 8.50
N GLY A 24 4.13 12.23 8.01
CA GLY A 24 3.84 13.64 7.71
C GLY A 24 4.57 14.20 6.48
N ILE A 25 5.23 13.36 5.68
CA ILE A 25 6.02 13.77 4.51
C ILE A 25 5.09 14.21 3.36
N VAL A 26 3.96 13.52 3.17
CA VAL A 26 2.98 13.85 2.14
C VAL A 26 1.54 13.68 2.64
N GLN A 27 0.60 14.44 2.08
CA GLN A 27 -0.83 14.34 2.44
C GLN A 27 -1.54 13.09 1.87
N SER A 28 -0.96 12.45 0.85
CA SER A 28 -1.55 11.25 0.26
C SER A 28 -0.47 10.31 -0.29
N PRO A 29 -0.69 8.99 -0.25
CA PRO A 29 0.35 8.02 -0.65
C PRO A 29 0.76 8.18 -2.12
N GLY A 30 -0.14 8.68 -2.98
CA GLY A 30 0.15 8.97 -4.38
C GLY A 30 1.11 10.14 -4.62
N LYS A 31 1.31 11.03 -3.64
CA LYS A 31 2.22 12.17 -3.75
C LYS A 31 3.68 11.79 -3.50
N TYR A 32 3.95 10.70 -2.78
CA TYR A 32 5.33 10.26 -2.52
C TYR A 32 5.94 9.60 -3.77
N PRO A 33 7.00 10.17 -4.38
CA PRO A 33 7.55 9.68 -5.64
C PRO A 33 8.33 8.38 -5.50
N TRP A 34 8.85 8.07 -4.29
CA TRP A 34 9.71 6.92 -4.02
C TRP A 34 8.93 5.73 -3.47
N SER A 35 7.68 5.58 -3.89
CA SER A 35 6.81 4.47 -3.55
C SER A 35 6.24 3.85 -4.82
N SER A 36 6.13 2.52 -4.81
CA SER A 36 5.50 1.75 -5.88
C SER A 36 3.98 1.95 -5.95
N TYR A 37 3.36 2.65 -4.98
CA TYR A 37 1.91 2.84 -4.89
C TYR A 37 1.27 3.31 -6.21
N ARG A 38 1.95 4.19 -6.95
CA ARG A 38 1.45 4.72 -8.25
C ARG A 38 1.22 3.61 -9.29
N TYR A 39 1.98 2.53 -9.24
CA TYR A 39 1.80 1.37 -10.11
C TYR A 39 0.58 0.54 -9.68
N TYR A 40 0.41 0.31 -8.37
CA TYR A 40 -0.74 -0.41 -7.81
C TYR A 40 -2.08 0.26 -8.13
N ILE A 41 -2.12 1.59 -8.21
CA ILE A 41 -3.36 2.32 -8.50
C ILE A 41 -3.52 2.73 -9.96
N GLY A 42 -2.65 2.23 -10.85
CA GLY A 42 -2.73 2.51 -12.30
C GLY A 42 -2.40 3.95 -12.70
N LYS A 43 -1.73 4.74 -11.85
CA LYS A 43 -1.26 6.09 -12.20
C LYS A 43 0.06 6.09 -12.98
N LYS A 44 0.79 4.97 -12.96
CA LYS A 44 1.96 4.71 -13.80
C LYS A 44 1.88 3.29 -14.35
N GLN A 45 2.44 3.06 -15.52
CA GLN A 45 2.61 1.72 -16.07
C GLN A 45 3.55 0.91 -15.19
N CYS A 46 3.15 -0.30 -14.83
CA CYS A 46 3.94 -1.19 -14.00
C CYS A 46 5.19 -1.63 -14.77
N PRO A 47 6.40 -1.43 -14.23
CA PRO A 47 7.62 -1.93 -14.88
C PRO A 47 7.65 -3.47 -14.82
N GLY A 48 8.33 -4.10 -15.78
CA GLY A 48 8.32 -5.58 -15.91
C GLY A 48 8.91 -6.35 -14.72
N TRP A 49 9.72 -5.70 -13.88
CA TRP A 49 10.28 -6.27 -12.66
C TRP A 49 9.37 -6.16 -11.43
N LEU A 50 8.27 -5.39 -11.50
CA LEU A 50 7.33 -5.23 -10.40
C LEU A 50 6.07 -6.05 -10.66
N SER A 51 5.81 -7.03 -9.79
CA SER A 51 4.55 -7.77 -9.83
C SER A 51 3.56 -7.24 -8.79
N THR A 52 2.47 -6.65 -9.27
CA THR A 52 1.36 -6.18 -8.42
C THR A 52 0.15 -7.12 -8.45
N GLU A 53 0.13 -8.06 -9.40
CA GLU A 53 -1.06 -8.86 -9.70
C GLU A 53 -1.43 -9.85 -8.60
N TRP A 54 -0.44 -10.52 -8.02
CA TRP A 54 -0.64 -11.55 -7.00
C TRP A 54 -1.27 -10.95 -5.74
N LEU A 55 -0.76 -9.79 -5.30
CA LEU A 55 -1.24 -9.11 -4.10
C LEU A 55 -2.65 -8.54 -4.28
N MET A 56 -2.97 -8.07 -5.48
CA MET A 56 -4.29 -7.52 -5.79
C MET A 56 -5.28 -8.56 -6.33
N ALA A 57 -4.93 -9.85 -6.37
CA ALA A 57 -5.77 -10.89 -6.96
C ALA A 57 -7.16 -10.95 -6.32
N GLU A 58 -7.21 -10.86 -4.99
CA GLU A 58 -8.44 -10.86 -4.18
C GLU A 58 -9.25 -9.55 -4.32
N CYS A 59 -8.63 -8.48 -4.82
CA CYS A 59 -9.31 -7.19 -5.05
C CYS A 59 -10.24 -7.22 -6.28
N GLY A 60 -10.33 -8.33 -7.02
CA GLY A 60 -11.32 -8.56 -8.06
C GLY A 60 -10.76 -9.24 -9.31
N LYS A 61 -11.61 -9.45 -10.33
CA LYS A 61 -11.21 -10.21 -11.54
C LYS A 61 -10.55 -9.36 -12.63
N ARG A 62 -10.86 -8.05 -12.70
CA ARG A 62 -10.36 -7.14 -13.74
C ARG A 62 -9.33 -6.19 -13.15
N LEU A 63 -8.26 -5.88 -13.90
CA LEU A 63 -7.18 -4.99 -13.46
C LEU A 63 -7.69 -3.64 -12.94
N LYS A 64 -8.57 -2.96 -13.68
CA LYS A 64 -9.16 -1.68 -13.22
C LYS A 64 -9.92 -1.81 -11.90
N THR A 65 -10.63 -2.92 -11.69
CA THR A 65 -11.35 -3.18 -10.44
C THR A 65 -10.37 -3.42 -9.29
N ARG A 66 -9.31 -4.22 -9.54
CA ARG A 66 -8.24 -4.47 -8.57
C ARG A 66 -7.58 -3.16 -8.11
N GLN A 67 -7.15 -2.33 -9.06
CA GLN A 67 -6.53 -1.03 -8.79
C GLN A 67 -7.44 -0.09 -7.99
N ARG A 68 -8.74 -0.06 -8.33
CA ARG A 68 -9.73 0.76 -7.61
C ARG A 68 -9.92 0.27 -6.17
N LYS A 69 -10.22 -1.02 -5.97
CA LYS A 69 -10.44 -1.59 -4.63
C LYS A 69 -9.19 -1.48 -3.76
N TYR A 70 -8.01 -1.70 -4.34
CA TYR A 70 -6.75 -1.55 -3.63
C TYR A 70 -6.53 -0.11 -3.17
N ARG A 71 -6.80 0.88 -4.04
CA ARG A 71 -6.76 2.31 -3.67
C ARG A 71 -7.69 2.62 -2.50
N GLU A 72 -8.95 2.21 -2.60
CA GLU A 72 -9.96 2.41 -1.54
C GLU A 72 -9.49 1.78 -0.21
N TYR A 73 -8.98 0.55 -0.27
CA TYR A 73 -8.45 -0.16 0.89
C TYR A 73 -7.27 0.59 1.54
N VAL A 74 -6.28 1.02 0.77
CA VAL A 74 -5.12 1.76 1.29
C VAL A 74 -5.54 3.11 1.85
N GLU A 75 -6.34 3.88 1.11
CA GLU A 75 -6.73 5.24 1.51
C GLU A 75 -7.69 5.26 2.71
N SER A 76 -8.52 4.22 2.90
CA SER A 76 -9.32 4.06 4.12
C SER A 76 -8.48 3.86 5.39
N GLY A 77 -7.22 3.44 5.25
CA GLY A 77 -6.28 3.30 6.36
C GLY A 77 -5.74 4.63 6.90
N VAL A 78 -6.02 5.76 6.23
CA VAL A 78 -5.71 7.11 6.74
C VAL A 78 -6.67 7.49 7.86
N ALA A 79 -7.94 7.11 7.78
CA ALA A 79 -8.96 7.42 8.79
C ALA A 79 -8.86 6.50 10.02
N ASN A 80 -8.43 5.25 9.84
CA ASN A 80 -8.29 4.24 10.88
C ASN A 80 -6.87 4.24 11.46
N GLN A 81 -6.48 5.31 12.13
CA GLN A 81 -5.19 5.40 12.81
C GLN A 81 -5.29 4.83 14.24
N PRO A 82 -4.73 3.64 14.53
CA PRO A 82 -4.29 3.37 15.88
C PRO A 82 -3.09 4.28 16.19
N ARG A 83 -3.18 5.01 17.29
CA ARG A 83 -2.17 5.96 17.79
C ARG A 83 -0.97 5.17 18.31
N TYR A 84 -0.16 4.59 17.42
CA TYR A 84 1.10 3.97 17.80
C TYR A 84 2.17 5.06 17.96
N PRO A 85 2.88 5.12 19.10
CA PRO A 85 3.93 6.11 19.30
C PRO A 85 5.04 5.89 18.27
N VAL A 86 5.30 6.93 17.49
CA VAL A 86 6.29 7.00 16.39
C VAL A 86 7.74 6.80 16.84
N GLU A 87 7.97 6.61 18.14
CA GLU A 87 9.30 6.57 18.76
C GLU A 87 10.06 5.25 18.55
N LYS A 88 9.42 4.17 18.05
CA LYS A 88 10.08 2.87 17.89
C LYS A 88 10.41 2.43 16.46
N ILE A 89 10.12 3.24 15.43
CA ILE A 89 10.31 2.83 14.02
C ILE A 89 11.22 3.81 13.26
N VAL A 90 12.29 4.29 13.90
CA VAL A 90 13.36 5.02 13.18
C VAL A 90 14.41 4.04 12.59
N GLY A 91 14.27 2.72 12.80
CA GLY A 91 15.31 1.74 12.45
C GLY A 91 15.07 0.84 11.24
N GLN A 92 13.95 0.91 10.52
CA GLN A 92 13.64 -0.05 9.43
C GLN A 92 13.23 0.62 8.11
N ALA A 93 13.90 1.71 7.75
CA ALA A 93 13.77 2.33 6.44
C ALA A 93 15.15 2.66 5.85
N ILE A 94 16.03 1.66 5.77
CA ILE A 94 17.09 1.60 4.76
C ILE A 94 17.20 0.13 4.34
N LEU A 95 16.65 -0.19 3.17
CA LEU A 95 17.21 -0.98 2.07
C LEU A 95 16.22 -0.95 0.90
#